data_AF-A0A533XQ25-F1
#
_entry.id   AF-A0A533XQ25-F1
#
_cell.length_a   1.000
_cell.length_b   1.000
_cell.length_c   1.000
_cell.angle_alpha   90.00
_cell.angle_beta   90.00
_cell.angle_gamma   90.00
#
_symmetry.space_group_name_H-M   'P 1'
#
loop_
_entity.id
_entity.type
_entity.pdbx_description
1 polymer ?
#
loop_
_entity_poly.entity_id
_entity_poly.type
_entity_poly.pdbx_seq_one_letter_code
_entity_poly.pdbx_strand_id
1 'polypeptide(L)'
;MRSTNFAPVDLSDYEISLEQGFLPRDPLEHLPDLPTLTHLGHELPKLLSVRTVRRFIDEQRQLLPSIPPTWRIEDYRAAMRILSFAGHAYVWEVPDQPVATLPPQLAKPWHEVAQRL
;
A
#
# COMPACT_ATOMS: atom_id res chain seq x y z
N MET A 1 -11.46 37.53 -35.54
CA MET A 1 -10.97 36.99 -34.25
C MET A 1 -11.46 35.55 -34.15
N ARG A 2 -10.57 34.56 -34.13
CA ARG A 2 -10.96 33.16 -33.95
C ARG A 2 -11.22 32.95 -32.46
N SER A 3 -12.47 32.66 -32.10
CA SER A 3 -12.83 32.23 -30.75
C SER A 3 -12.16 30.88 -30.49
N THR A 4 -11.13 30.86 -29.66
CA THR A 4 -10.59 29.63 -29.09
C THR A 4 -11.66 29.03 -28.18
N ASN A 5 -12.20 27.89 -28.61
CA ASN A 5 -13.16 27.12 -27.84
C ASN A 5 -12.40 26.34 -26.77
N PHE A 6 -12.27 26.89 -25.56
CA PHE A 6 -11.74 26.16 -24.42
C PHE A 6 -12.87 25.31 -23.84
N ALA A 7 -12.78 23.99 -24.00
CA ALA A 7 -13.62 23.08 -23.23
C ALA A 7 -13.26 23.23 -21.74
N PRO A 8 -14.24 23.26 -20.83
CA PRO A 8 -13.98 23.28 -19.40
C PRO A 8 -13.24 22.00 -18.99
N VAL A 9 -12.21 22.16 -18.16
CA VAL A 9 -11.43 21.04 -17.60
C VAL A 9 -12.29 20.32 -16.56
N ASP A 10 -12.47 19.01 -16.75
CA ASP A 10 -13.02 18.14 -15.71
C ASP A 10 -11.87 17.65 -14.82
N LEU A 11 -11.94 17.95 -13.52
CA LEU A 11 -10.92 17.54 -12.56
C LEU A 11 -10.91 16.03 -12.33
N SER A 12 -12.02 15.35 -12.59
CA SER A 12 -12.13 13.90 -12.40
C SER A 12 -11.27 13.11 -13.38
N ASP A 13 -10.96 13.67 -14.55
CA ASP A 13 -10.00 13.09 -15.52
C ASP A 13 -8.58 12.99 -14.96
N TYR A 14 -8.28 13.74 -13.88
CA TYR A 14 -6.99 13.75 -13.18
C TYR A 14 -7.09 13.15 -11.77
N GLU A 15 -8.20 12.48 -11.46
CA GLU A 15 -8.51 11.94 -10.13
C GLU A 15 -8.53 13.00 -9.02
N ILE A 16 -8.86 14.26 -9.35
CA ILE A 16 -8.96 15.36 -8.39
C ILE A 16 -10.43 15.59 -8.04
N SER A 17 -10.75 15.47 -6.75
CA SER A 17 -12.06 15.82 -6.22
C SER A 17 -12.15 17.32 -5.90
N LEU A 18 -13.31 17.93 -6.17
CA LEU A 18 -13.61 19.31 -5.74
C LEU A 18 -13.67 19.44 -4.21
N GLU A 19 -14.04 18.38 -3.50
CA GLU A 19 -14.27 18.40 -2.04
C GLU A 19 -12.98 18.16 -1.24
N GLN A 20 -12.12 17.26 -1.73
CA GLN A 20 -10.97 16.74 -0.97
C GLN A 20 -9.65 16.73 -1.77
N GLY A 21 -9.64 17.32 -2.97
CA GLY A 21 -8.45 17.41 -3.81
C GLY A 21 -7.93 16.03 -4.22
N PHE A 22 -6.64 15.80 -3.99
CA PHE A 22 -5.94 14.54 -4.31
C PHE A 22 -6.17 13.41 -3.30
N LEU A 23 -6.91 13.66 -2.21
CA LEU A 23 -7.16 12.61 -1.23
C LEU A 23 -8.12 11.56 -1.82
N PRO A 24 -7.84 10.25 -1.61
CA PRO A 24 -8.74 9.19 -2.05
C PRO A 24 -10.07 9.29 -1.31
N ARG A 25 -11.18 9.00 -2.01
CA ARG A 25 -12.51 8.89 -1.41
C ARG A 25 -12.65 7.51 -0.79
N ASP A 26 -13.06 7.46 0.47
CA ASP A 26 -13.36 6.22 1.21
C ASP A 26 -12.28 5.13 1.06
N PRO A 27 -11.01 5.41 1.46
CA PRO A 27 -9.93 4.44 1.30
C PRO A 27 -10.23 3.15 2.08
N LEU A 28 -10.10 2.00 1.42
CA LEU A 28 -10.33 0.70 2.05
C LEU A 28 -9.44 0.53 3.27
N GLU A 29 -10.04 0.20 4.42
CA GLU A 29 -9.32 -0.06 5.66
C GLU A 29 -8.70 -1.46 5.69
N HIS A 30 -9.38 -2.43 5.07
CA HIS A 30 -9.06 -3.85 5.13
C HIS A 30 -9.16 -4.49 3.74
N LEU A 31 -8.40 -5.57 3.50
CA LEU A 31 -8.46 -6.41 2.30
C LEU A 31 -9.10 -7.75 2.68
N PRO A 32 -10.41 -7.97 2.43
CA PRO A 32 -11.12 -9.17 2.87
C PRO A 32 -10.49 -10.47 2.35
N ASP A 33 -10.00 -10.45 1.12
CA ASP A 33 -9.40 -11.61 0.45
C ASP A 33 -7.96 -11.91 0.90
N LEU A 34 -7.33 -10.99 1.65
CA LEU A 34 -5.96 -11.14 2.15
C LEU A 34 -5.89 -10.95 3.67
N PRO A 35 -6.34 -11.93 4.47
CA PRO A 35 -6.40 -11.82 5.92
C PRO A 35 -5.02 -11.60 6.56
N THR A 36 -3.95 -12.23 6.05
CA THR A 36 -2.58 -12.05 6.56
C THR A 36 -2.08 -10.63 6.35
N LEU A 37 -2.30 -10.06 5.15
CA LEU A 37 -1.87 -8.70 4.85
C LEU A 37 -2.69 -7.68 5.64
N THR A 38 -4.00 -7.88 5.73
CA THR A 38 -4.89 -7.07 6.57
C THR A 38 -4.46 -7.09 8.03
N HIS A 39 -4.16 -8.28 8.56
CA HIS A 39 -3.69 -8.44 9.94
C HIS A 39 -2.36 -7.72 10.18
N LEU A 40 -1.40 -7.83 9.24
CA LEU A 40 -0.14 -7.08 9.32
C LEU A 40 -0.39 -5.58 9.36
N GLY A 41 -1.26 -5.04 8.50
CA GLY A 41 -1.61 -3.62 8.49
C GLY A 41 -2.20 -3.15 9.83
N HIS A 42 -3.09 -3.95 10.42
CA HIS A 42 -3.72 -3.65 11.70
C HIS A 42 -2.77 -3.74 12.90
N GLU A 43 -1.95 -4.80 12.97
CA GLU A 43 -1.05 -5.04 14.12
C GLU A 43 0.26 -4.27 14.04
N LEU A 44 0.57 -3.60 12.92
CA LEU A 44 1.86 -2.95 12.72
C LEU A 44 2.26 -1.98 13.86
N PRO A 45 1.37 -1.12 14.41
CA PRO A 45 1.72 -0.25 15.52
C PRO A 45 2.17 -1.02 16.77
N LYS A 46 1.55 -2.17 17.04
CA LYS A 46 1.91 -3.03 18.16
C LYS A 46 3.21 -3.79 17.89
N LEU A 47 3.40 -4.31 16.67
CA LEU A 47 4.65 -4.97 16.29
C LEU A 47 5.85 -4.02 16.39
N LEU A 48 5.67 -2.76 16.01
CA LEU A 48 6.66 -1.69 16.14
C LEU A 48 6.99 -1.40 17.61
N SER A 49 5.98 -1.29 18.49
CA SER A 49 6.21 -0.95 19.90
C SER A 49 7.03 -1.99 20.65
N VAL A 50 6.97 -3.26 20.24
CA VAL A 50 7.76 -4.35 20.82
C VAL A 50 8.94 -4.81 19.94
N ARG A 51 9.22 -4.13 18.82
CA ARG A 51 10.30 -4.45 17.85
C ARG A 51 10.29 -5.90 17.37
N THR A 52 9.13 -6.34 16.86
CA THR A 52 8.94 -7.72 16.34
C THR A 52 8.40 -7.78 14.91
N VAL A 53 8.43 -6.67 14.17
CA VAL A 53 8.05 -6.58 12.75
C VAL A 53 8.89 -7.52 11.89
N ARG A 54 10.23 -7.50 12.03
CA ARG A 54 11.12 -8.36 11.22
C ARG A 54 10.80 -9.83 11.45
N ARG A 55 10.76 -10.24 12.73
CA ARG A 55 10.39 -11.60 13.13
C ARG A 55 9.02 -12.00 12.58
N PHE A 56 8.00 -11.15 12.72
CA PHE A 56 6.66 -11.44 12.21
C PHE A 56 6.68 -11.68 10.70
N ILE A 57 7.35 -10.81 9.93
CA ILE A 57 7.44 -10.89 8.46
C ILE A 57 8.26 -12.11 8.01
N ASP A 58 9.34 -12.42 8.72
CA ASP A 58 10.23 -13.56 8.40
C ASP A 58 9.56 -14.91 8.70
N GLU A 59 8.66 -14.96 9.68
CA GLU A 59 7.85 -16.15 10.00
C GLU A 59 6.73 -16.43 8.97
N GLN A 60 6.38 -15.46 8.11
CA GLN A 60 5.37 -15.66 7.06
C GLN A 60 5.97 -16.35 5.84
N ARG A 61 5.34 -17.43 5.37
CA ARG A 61 5.72 -18.05 4.07
C ARG A 61 5.50 -17.08 2.92
N GLN A 62 4.34 -16.42 2.88
CA GLN A 62 3.94 -15.43 1.89
C GLN A 62 2.99 -14.42 2.54
N LEU A 63 3.28 -13.11 2.43
CA LEU A 63 2.39 -12.05 2.90
C LEU A 63 1.21 -11.83 1.95
N LEU A 64 1.47 -11.95 0.66
CA LEU A 64 0.51 -11.89 -0.42
C LEU A 64 0.87 -13.03 -1.39
N PRO A 65 0.12 -14.14 -1.39
CA PRO A 65 0.44 -15.32 -2.20
C PRO A 65 0.18 -15.09 -3.70
N SER A 66 -0.87 -14.35 -4.03
CA SER A 66 -1.20 -13.88 -5.38
C SER A 66 -2.11 -12.66 -5.31
N ILE A 67 -2.12 -11.87 -6.38
CA ILE A 67 -3.07 -10.76 -6.57
C ILE A 67 -4.40 -11.35 -7.05
N PRO A 68 -5.52 -11.17 -6.31
CA PRO A 68 -6.84 -11.61 -6.76
C PRO A 68 -7.24 -10.95 -8.10
N PRO A 69 -7.85 -11.69 -9.03
CA PRO A 69 -8.26 -11.15 -10.33
C PRO A 69 -9.43 -10.16 -10.22
N THR A 70 -10.10 -10.12 -9.08
CA THR A 70 -11.24 -9.25 -8.76
C THR A 70 -10.83 -7.89 -8.20
N TRP A 71 -9.53 -7.65 -7.97
CA TRP A 71 -9.05 -6.40 -7.40
C TRP A 71 -9.34 -5.19 -8.27
N ARG A 72 -9.86 -4.16 -7.63
CA ARG A 72 -10.05 -2.81 -8.16
C ARG A 72 -8.93 -1.90 -7.66
N ILE A 73 -8.89 -0.67 -8.17
CA ILE A 73 -7.83 0.29 -7.84
C ILE A 73 -7.74 0.55 -6.32
N GLU A 74 -8.85 0.50 -5.59
CA GLU A 74 -8.87 0.69 -4.14
C GLU A 74 -8.18 -0.45 -3.40
N ASP A 75 -8.29 -1.68 -3.89
CA ASP A 75 -7.61 -2.85 -3.31
C ASP A 75 -6.10 -2.72 -3.48
N TYR A 76 -5.64 -2.32 -4.67
CA TYR A 76 -4.23 -2.05 -4.93
C TYR A 76 -3.69 -0.93 -4.04
N ARG A 77 -4.45 0.16 -3.86
CA ARG A 77 -4.06 1.28 -2.97
C ARG A 77 -3.96 0.84 -1.51
N ALA A 78 -4.90 0.05 -1.02
CA ALA A 78 -4.85 -0.49 0.34
C ALA A 78 -3.66 -1.44 0.54
N ALA A 79 -3.42 -2.35 -0.41
CA ALA A 79 -2.26 -3.25 -0.38
C ALA A 79 -0.95 -2.47 -0.41
N MET A 80 -0.83 -1.47 -1.31
CA MET A 80 0.35 -0.62 -1.43
C MET A 80 0.61 0.15 -0.13
N ARG A 81 -0.43 0.68 0.51
CA ARG A 81 -0.32 1.36 1.81
C ARG A 81 0.26 0.41 2.86
N ILE A 82 -0.33 -0.77 3.02
CA ILE A 82 0.12 -1.76 4.02
C ILE A 82 1.57 -2.19 3.76
N LEU A 83 1.89 -2.56 2.51
CA LEU A 83 3.22 -3.03 2.11
C LEU A 83 4.28 -1.94 2.27
N SER A 84 3.94 -0.68 1.97
CA SER A 84 4.87 0.44 2.16
C SER A 84 5.18 0.67 3.63
N PHE A 85 4.16 0.71 4.50
CA PHE A 85 4.39 0.82 5.94
C PHE A 85 5.16 -0.37 6.50
N ALA A 86 4.83 -1.60 6.08
CA ALA A 86 5.56 -2.80 6.47
C ALA A 86 7.02 -2.78 5.99
N GLY A 87 7.28 -2.34 4.76
CA GLY A 87 8.62 -2.19 4.21
C GLY A 87 9.47 -1.19 4.99
N HIS A 88 8.91 -0.01 5.27
CA HIS A 88 9.58 0.99 6.12
C HIS A 88 9.83 0.45 7.52
N ALA A 89 8.83 -0.19 8.13
CA ALA A 89 8.96 -0.77 9.46
C ALA A 89 10.02 -1.88 9.51
N TYR A 90 10.12 -2.73 8.48
CA TYR A 90 11.13 -3.77 8.39
C TYR A 90 12.55 -3.17 8.29
N VAL A 91 12.73 -2.19 7.41
CA VAL A 91 14.03 -1.49 7.26
C VAL A 91 14.46 -0.88 8.59
N TRP A 92 13.56 -0.12 9.23
CA TRP A 92 13.90 0.76 10.35
C TRP A 92 13.55 0.22 11.75
N GLU A 93 13.14 -1.04 11.89
CA GLU A 93 12.76 -1.64 13.19
C GLU A 93 13.79 -1.36 14.30
N VAL A 94 15.07 -1.45 13.95
CA VAL A 94 16.19 -1.07 14.81
C VAL A 94 16.77 0.23 14.25
N PRO A 95 16.50 1.40 14.86
CA PRO A 95 16.85 2.70 14.28
C PRO A 95 18.32 2.86 13.90
N ASP A 96 19.23 2.34 14.73
CA ASP A 96 20.68 2.44 14.50
C ASP A 96 21.24 1.30 13.61
N GLN A 97 20.39 0.37 13.18
CA GLN A 97 20.78 -0.79 12.35
C GLN A 97 19.73 -1.06 11.25
N PRO A 98 19.57 -0.12 10.29
CA PRO A 98 18.70 -0.34 9.17
C PRO A 98 19.23 -1.47 8.28
N VAL A 99 18.31 -2.28 7.74
CA VAL A 99 18.67 -3.33 6.77
C VAL A 99 18.62 -2.80 5.34
N ALA A 100 19.59 -3.21 4.52
CA ALA A 100 19.69 -2.80 3.12
C ALA A 100 18.90 -3.70 2.15
N THR A 101 18.40 -4.83 2.63
CA THR A 101 17.71 -5.84 1.82
C THR A 101 16.40 -6.23 2.47
N LEU A 102 15.34 -6.31 1.65
CA LEU A 102 14.04 -6.82 2.07
C LEU A 102 13.93 -8.32 1.75
N PRO A 103 13.23 -9.10 2.57
CA PRO A 103 13.02 -10.50 2.30
C PRO A 103 12.00 -10.66 1.15
N PRO A 104 12.12 -11.72 0.32
CA PRO A 104 11.37 -11.83 -0.93
C PRO A 104 9.85 -11.86 -0.73
N GLN A 105 9.36 -12.39 0.40
CA GLN A 105 7.94 -12.43 0.73
C GLN A 105 7.32 -11.06 0.99
N LEU A 106 8.15 -10.02 1.20
CA LEU A 106 7.73 -8.62 1.29
C LEU A 106 8.06 -7.87 -0.01
N ALA A 107 9.29 -8.01 -0.51
CA ALA A 107 9.77 -7.26 -1.66
C ALA A 107 9.01 -7.55 -2.96
N LYS A 108 8.75 -8.84 -3.25
CA LYS A 108 8.07 -9.25 -4.48
C LYS A 108 6.64 -8.74 -4.57
N PRO A 109 5.76 -8.98 -3.58
CA PRO A 109 4.38 -8.49 -3.68
C PRO A 109 4.31 -6.96 -3.65
N TRP A 110 5.22 -6.28 -2.94
CA TRP A 110 5.27 -4.82 -2.97
C TRP A 110 5.57 -4.29 -4.37
N HIS A 111 6.55 -4.87 -5.06
CA HIS A 111 6.85 -4.53 -6.45
C HIS A 111 5.69 -4.88 -7.40
N GLU A 112 5.10 -6.07 -7.28
CA GLU A 112 3.99 -6.50 -8.14
C GLU A 112 2.75 -5.60 -8.00
N VAL A 113 2.43 -5.15 -6.78
CA VAL A 113 1.34 -4.19 -6.52
C VAL A 113 1.69 -2.83 -7.09
N ALA A 114 2.93 -2.36 -6.92
CA ALA A 114 3.37 -1.06 -7.44
C ALA A 114 3.33 -0.99 -8.97
N GLN A 115 3.50 -2.10 -9.69
CA GLN A 115 3.37 -2.14 -11.16
C GLN A 115 1.92 -2.00 -11.67
N ARG A 116 0.92 -2.00 -10.78
CA ARG A 116 -0.50 -1.92 -11.11
C ARG A 116 -1.12 -0.56 -10.81
N LEU A 117 -0.37 0.31 -10.13
CA LEU A 117 -0.71 1.68 -9.77
C LEU A 117 0.06 2.66 -10.66
#